data_AF-A0A0T9UYC5-F1
#
_entry.id   AF-A0A0T9UYC5-F1
#
_cell.length_a   1.000
_cell.length_b   1.000
_cell.length_c   1.000
_cell.angle_alpha   90.00
_cell.angle_beta   90.00
_cell.angle_gamma   90.00
#
_symmetry.space_group_name_H-M   'P 1'
#
loop_
_entity.id
_entity.type
_entity.pdbx_description
1 polymer ?
#
loop_
_entity_poly.entity_id
_entity_poly.type
_entity_poly.pdbx_seq_one_letter_code
_entity_poly.pdbx_strand_id
1 'polypeptide(L)' 'MRRILYNILFSTIPFIVIVLLAAFYLEFIPNHFGKLTLVTIVIVFFVSCKIMPNKYI' A
#
# COMPACT_ATOMS: atom_id res chain seq x y z
N MET A 1 16.67 -16.14 -9.92
CA MET A 1 16.25 -14.87 -10.54
C MET A 1 14.80 -14.48 -10.25
N ARG A 2 13.79 -15.35 -10.51
CA ARG A 2 12.36 -15.02 -10.24
C ARG A 2 12.08 -14.53 -8.81
N ARG A 3 12.58 -15.21 -7.78
CA ARG A 3 12.38 -14.82 -6.36
C ARG A 3 12.83 -13.40 -6.01
N ILE A 4 13.97 -12.97 -6.55
CA ILE A 4 14.54 -11.64 -6.28
C ILE A 4 13.67 -10.57 -6.95
N LEU A 5 13.23 -10.83 -8.19
CA LEU A 5 12.32 -9.93 -8.91
C LEU A 5 10.97 -9.80 -8.19
N TYR A 6 10.41 -10.91 -7.70
CA TYR A 6 9.19 -10.89 -6.89
C TYR A 6 9.38 -10.11 -5.58
N ASN A 7 10.48 -10.30 -4.86
CA ASN A 7 10.77 -9.54 -3.65
C ASN A 7 10.90 -8.03 -3.92
N ILE A 8 11.54 -7.64 -5.02
CA ILE A 8 11.67 -6.23 -5.41
C ILE A 8 10.30 -5.67 -5.77
N LEU A 9 9.49 -6.35 -6.57
CA LEU A 9 8.13 -5.91 -6.90
C LEU A 9 7.24 -5.81 -5.65
N PHE A 10 7.28 -6.80 -4.77
CA PHE A 10 6.46 -6.83 -3.54
C PHE A 10 6.93 -5.82 -2.50
N SER A 11 8.18 -5.34 -2.58
CA SER A 11 8.68 -4.25 -1.73
C SER A 11 8.36 -2.87 -2.31
N THR A 12 8.57 -2.70 -3.62
CA THR A 12 8.48 -1.40 -4.29
C THR A 12 7.05 -0.99 -4.61
N ILE A 13 6.19 -1.93 -5.04
CA ILE A 13 4.78 -1.64 -5.38
C ILE A 13 4.00 -1.09 -4.18
N PRO A 14 3.99 -1.71 -2.98
CA PRO A 14 3.26 -1.14 -1.85
C PRO A 14 3.82 0.22 -1.43
N PHE A 15 5.14 0.46 -1.58
CA PHE A 15 5.71 1.77 -1.31
C PHE A 15 5.19 2.85 -2.27
N ILE A 16 5.15 2.54 -3.57
CA ILE A 16 4.58 3.44 -4.59
C ILE A 16 3.10 3.71 -4.30
N VAL A 17 2.32 2.69 -3.95
CA VAL A 17 0.90 2.82 -3.61
C VAL A 17 0.69 3.74 -2.40
N ILE A 18 1.52 3.60 -1.35
CA ILE A 18 1.47 4.47 -0.17
C ILE A 18 1.75 5.94 -0.55
N VAL A 19 2.79 6.19 -1.35
CA VAL A 19 3.16 7.54 -1.79
C VAL A 19 2.04 8.16 -2.63
N LEU A 20 1.42 7.39 -3.53
CA LEU A 20 0.30 7.86 -4.35
C LEU A 20 -0.91 8.22 -3.46
N LEU A 21 -1.26 7.36 -2.50
CA LEU A 21 -2.37 7.62 -1.58
C LEU A 21 -2.12 8.83 -0.68
N ALA A 22 -0.87 9.06 -0.25
CA ALA A 22 -0.49 10.23 0.53
C ALA A 22 -0.62 11.54 -0.29
N ALA A 23 -0.27 11.51 -1.58
CA ALA A 23 -0.49 12.65 -2.48
C ALA A 23 -1.99 12.95 -2.64
N PHE A 24 -2.81 11.92 -2.88
CA PHE A 24 -4.27 12.07 -2.95
C PHE A 24 -4.89 12.58 -1.64
N TYR A 25 -4.34 12.18 -0.48
CA TYR A 25 -4.77 12.66 0.83
C TYR A 25 -4.55 14.18 1.00
N LEU A 26 -3.44 14.70 0.48
CA LEU A 26 -3.08 16.13 0.61
C LEU A 26 -3.83 17.01 -0.38
N GLU A 27 -3.96 16.58 -1.64
CA GLU A 27 -4.57 17.41 -2.70
C GLU A 27 -6.10 17.40 -2.67
N PHE A 28 -6.75 16.26 -2.42
CA PHE A 28 -8.16 16.09 -2.79
C PHE A 28 -9.17 16.15 -1.63
N ILE A 29 -8.74 16.09 -0.37
CA ILE A 29 -9.68 15.88 0.74
C ILE A 29 -9.60 16.98 1.81
N PRO A 30 -10.45 18.02 1.73
CA PRO A 30 -10.71 18.93 2.85
C PRO A 30 -11.58 18.30 3.95
N ASN A 31 -12.16 17.11 3.71
CA ASN A 31 -13.10 16.45 4.62
C ASN A 31 -12.43 15.35 5.47
N HIS A 32 -12.40 15.52 6.80
CA HIS A 32 -11.74 14.61 7.75
C HIS A 32 -12.14 13.13 7.60
N PHE A 33 -13.37 12.84 7.18
CA PHE A 33 -13.84 11.45 7.00
C PHE A 33 -13.18 10.73 5.81
N GLY A 34 -13.02 11.38 4.65
CA GLY A 34 -12.39 10.75 3.49
C GLY A 34 -10.90 10.44 3.71
N LYS A 35 -10.25 11.30 4.50
CA LYS A 35 -8.88 11.14 4.97
C LYS A 35 -8.70 9.89 5.83
N LEU A 36 -9.63 9.67 6.78
CA LEU A 36 -9.63 8.48 7.63
C LEU A 36 -9.83 7.22 6.79
N THR A 37 -10.78 7.21 5.86
CA THR A 37 -11.05 6.05 4.98
C THR A 37 -9.83 5.65 4.15
N LEU A 38 -9.11 6.62 3.58
CA LEU A 38 -7.88 6.38 2.83
C LEU A 38 -6.79 5.74 3.70
N VAL A 39 -6.57 6.28 4.90
CA VAL A 39 -5.60 5.74 5.86
C VAL A 39 -5.97 4.31 6.25
N THR A 40 -7.25 4.02 6.49
CA THR A 40 -7.71 2.66 6.81
C THR A 40 -7.45 1.69 5.65
N ILE A 41 -7.67 2.10 4.40
CA ILE A 41 -7.38 1.28 3.22
C ILE A 41 -5.88 0.96 3.12
N VAL A 42 -5.01 1.95 3.34
CA VAL A 42 -3.55 1.74 3.35
C VAL A 42 -3.15 0.70 4.40
N ILE A 43 -3.65 0.86 5.63
CA ILE A 43 -3.31 -0.03 6.74
C ILE A 43 -3.78 -1.45 6.45
N VAL A 44 -5.03 -1.62 6.01
CA VAL A 44 -5.59 -2.93 5.67
C VAL A 44 -4.83 -3.57 4.52
N PHE A 45 -4.48 -2.81 3.48
CA PHE A 45 -3.68 -3.30 2.36
C PHE A 45 -2.29 -3.75 2.79
N PHE A 46 -1.57 -2.92 3.57
CA PHE A 46 -0.24 -3.25 4.06
C PHE A 46 -0.24 -4.49 4.96
N VAL A 47 -1.19 -4.57 5.89
CA VAL A 47 -1.37 -5.73 6.76
C VAL A 47 -1.71 -6.98 5.93
N SER A 48 -2.56 -6.85 4.91
CA SER A 48 -2.88 -7.95 4.00
C SER A 48 -1.65 -8.43 3.24
N CYS A 49 -0.83 -7.53 2.71
CA CYS A 49 0.44 -7.88 2.06
C CYS A 49 1.42 -8.58 3.03
N LYS A 50 1.46 -8.16 4.30
CA LYS A 50 2.32 -8.79 5.33
C LYS A 50 1.85 -10.17 5.76
N ILE A 51 0.54 -10.39 5.84
CA ILE A 51 -0.07 -11.66 6.27
C ILE A 51 -0.23 -12.64 5.10
N MET A 52 -0.23 -12.14 3.85
CA MET A 52 -0.31 -12.97 2.66
C MET A 52 0.77 -14.05 2.73
N PRO A 53 0.39 -15.34 2.82
CA PRO A 53 1.33 -16.41 3.07
C PRO A 53 2.35 -16.42 1.93
N ASN A 54 3.60 -16.70 2.30
CA ASN A 54 4.79 -16.82 1.44
C ASN A 54 4.66 -17.89 0.32
N LYS A 55 3.44 -18.31 -0.01
CA LYS A 55 3.07 -19.31 -1.01
C LYS A 55 3.33 -18.84 -2.45
N TYR A 56 3.56 -17.55 -2.67
CA TYR A 56 3.85 -16.95 -3.97
C TYR A 56 5.27 -16.37 -4.10
N ILE A 57 6.17 -16.60 -3.12
CA ILE A 57 7.60 -16.25 -3.19
C ILE A 57 8.47 -17.49 -3.40
#